data_AF-A0A7W1KFK0-F1
#
_entry.id   AF-A0A7W1KFK0-F1
#
_cell.length_a   1.000
_cell.length_b   1.000
_cell.length_c   1.000
_cell.angle_alpha   90.00
_cell.angle_beta   90.00
_cell.angle_gamma   90.00
#
_symmetry.space_group_name_H-M   'P 1'
#
loop_
_entity.id
_entity.type
_entity.pdbx_description
1 polymer ?
#
loop_
_entity_poly.entity_id
_entity_poly.type
_entity_poly.pdbx_seq_one_letter_code
_entity_poly.pdbx_strand_id
1 'polypeptide(L)'
;KLKGLITKLAKKNKIIILIDEYDYPIIKTIGDNELAKANLEILNDFFAALKGHSAHFRAMFVTGVSPIPNTSAYSGMNIFNNISLQPQATTLLGYTKEELLAYFSEHIAQLVAIEQTPEEELLEKIQLWYNGYRFSEEDKKVYNPFSLHYLFEDKKFANYWFSVATPKFLRHFLKTHTYDLQALDGGAFTADSLTTLSLDALKPRLDHLLFQSGYLTISSYIKETNSYRLDYPNHEIKESYAILLMATLYR
;
A
#
# COMPACT_ATOMS: atom_id res chain seq x y z
N LYS A 1 -28.86 10.92 6.44
CA LYS A 1 -28.86 9.50 6.86
C LYS A 1 -27.69 9.18 7.82
N LEU A 2 -26.43 9.47 7.46
CA LEU A 2 -25.25 9.21 8.32
C LEU A 2 -25.31 9.88 9.71
N LYS A 3 -25.64 11.18 9.78
CA LYS A 3 -25.76 11.91 11.05
C LYS A 3 -26.72 11.23 12.04
N GLY A 4 -27.90 10.84 11.56
CA GLY A 4 -28.90 10.13 12.37
C GLY A 4 -28.41 8.77 12.88
N LEU A 5 -27.64 8.03 12.07
CA LEU A 5 -27.00 6.79 12.51
C LEU A 5 -25.98 7.04 13.62
N ILE A 6 -25.09 8.02 13.44
CA ILE A 6 -24.08 8.41 14.44
C ILE A 6 -24.76 8.77 15.76
N THR A 7 -25.76 9.67 15.75
CA THR A 7 -26.46 10.09 16.97
C THR A 7 -27.14 8.91 17.66
N LYS A 8 -27.71 7.95 16.92
CA LYS A 8 -28.36 6.77 17.49
C LYS A 8 -27.35 5.82 18.15
N LEU A 9 -26.21 5.57 17.51
CA LEU A 9 -25.16 4.69 18.03
C LEU A 9 -24.43 5.32 19.23
N ALA A 10 -24.21 6.63 19.18
CA ALA A 10 -23.55 7.39 20.23
C ALA A 10 -24.26 7.34 21.59
N LYS A 11 -25.58 7.08 21.61
CA LYS A 11 -26.36 6.86 22.84
C LYS A 11 -25.97 5.57 23.57
N LYS A 12 -25.41 4.59 22.87
CA LYS A 12 -25.00 3.31 23.44
C LYS A 12 -23.54 3.34 23.88
N ASN A 13 -22.65 3.72 22.97
CA ASN A 13 -21.20 3.74 23.18
C ASN A 13 -20.51 4.71 22.21
N LYS A 14 -19.24 5.01 22.47
CA LYS A 14 -18.37 5.67 21.48
C LYS A 14 -18.22 4.78 20.25
N ILE A 15 -18.14 5.40 19.07
CA ILE A 15 -18.14 4.72 17.77
C ILE A 15 -16.71 4.56 17.27
N ILE A 16 -16.38 3.39 16.70
CA ILE A 16 -15.17 3.18 15.90
C ILE A 16 -15.56 3.20 14.43
N ILE A 17 -14.86 3.99 13.63
CA ILE A 17 -15.07 4.08 12.18
C ILE A 17 -13.88 3.45 11.49
N LEU A 18 -14.15 2.47 10.62
CA LEU A 18 -13.16 1.86 9.73
C LEU A 18 -13.61 2.14 8.30
N ILE A 19 -12.73 2.73 7.48
CA ILE A 19 -13.01 3.02 6.07
C ILE A 19 -11.87 2.45 5.25
N ASP A 20 -12.21 1.51 4.38
CA ASP A 20 -11.27 0.97 3.41
C ASP A 20 -11.40 1.69 2.07
N GLU A 21 -10.31 1.72 1.31
CA GLU A 21 -10.17 2.36 0.00
C GLU A 21 -10.78 3.78 -0.07
N TYR A 22 -10.51 4.61 0.96
CA TYR A 22 -11.13 5.95 1.07
C TYR A 22 -10.81 6.88 -0.10
N ASP A 23 -9.72 6.59 -0.82
CA ASP A 23 -9.14 7.31 -1.94
C ASP A 23 -9.54 6.75 -3.31
N TYR A 24 -10.27 5.63 -3.35
CA TYR A 24 -10.78 5.02 -4.58
C TYR A 24 -11.50 6.02 -5.52
N PRO A 25 -12.34 6.96 -5.03
CA PRO A 25 -12.97 7.94 -5.89
C PRO A 25 -11.98 8.86 -6.61
N ILE A 26 -10.78 9.08 -6.06
CA ILE A 26 -9.75 9.94 -6.65
C ILE A 26 -8.87 9.13 -7.61
N ILE A 27 -8.49 7.92 -7.22
CA ILE A 27 -7.64 7.04 -8.05
C ILE A 27 -8.34 6.69 -9.37
N LYS A 28 -9.64 6.42 -9.34
CA LYS A 28 -10.39 6.06 -10.55
C LYS A 28 -10.57 7.22 -11.54
N THR A 29 -10.28 8.45 -11.11
CA THR A 29 -10.43 9.69 -11.91
C THR A 29 -9.10 10.29 -12.32
N ILE A 30 -7.98 9.59 -12.09
CA ILE A 30 -6.67 10.02 -12.60
C ILE A 30 -6.77 10.19 -14.13
N GLY A 31 -6.45 11.40 -14.62
CA GLY A 31 -6.60 11.78 -16.03
C GLY A 31 -7.87 12.59 -16.35
N ASP A 32 -8.82 12.71 -15.42
CA ASP A 32 -10.01 13.57 -15.53
C ASP A 32 -10.08 14.54 -14.34
N ASN A 33 -9.51 15.72 -14.53
CA ASN A 33 -9.36 16.72 -13.46
C ASN A 33 -10.69 17.25 -12.93
N GLU A 34 -11.69 17.40 -13.79
CA GLU A 34 -12.98 17.95 -13.37
C GLU A 34 -13.74 16.93 -12.53
N LEU A 35 -13.73 15.66 -12.94
CA LEU A 35 -14.32 14.59 -12.15
C LEU A 35 -13.55 14.33 -10.84
N ALA A 36 -12.21 14.44 -10.86
CA ALA A 36 -11.38 14.33 -9.67
C ALA A 36 -11.70 15.42 -8.64
N LYS A 37 -11.83 16.69 -9.08
CA LYS A 37 -12.25 17.80 -8.20
C LYS A 37 -13.63 17.58 -7.62
N ALA A 38 -14.61 17.18 -8.44
CA ALA A 38 -15.96 16.89 -7.97
C ALA A 38 -15.98 15.78 -6.92
N ASN A 39 -15.17 14.72 -7.10
CA ASN A 39 -15.04 13.66 -6.10
C ASN A 39 -14.33 14.13 -4.82
N LEU A 40 -13.32 15.01 -4.92
CA LEU A 40 -12.67 15.63 -3.75
C LEU A 40 -13.65 16.46 -2.93
N GLU A 41 -14.54 17.22 -3.57
CA GLU A 41 -15.57 17.99 -2.87
C GLU A 41 -16.52 17.07 -2.08
N ILE A 42 -16.97 15.97 -2.70
CA ILE A 42 -17.83 14.98 -2.04
C ILE A 42 -17.11 14.33 -0.85
N LEU A 43 -15.84 13.94 -1.00
CA LEU A 43 -15.04 13.38 0.08
C LEU A 43 -14.83 14.40 1.21
N ASN A 44 -14.54 15.65 0.87
CA ASN A 44 -14.38 16.74 1.83
C ASN A 44 -15.65 16.94 2.66
N ASP A 45 -16.83 16.98 2.02
CA ASP A 45 -18.11 17.13 2.71
C ASP A 45 -18.43 15.93 3.60
N PHE A 46 -18.11 14.73 3.14
CA PHE A 46 -18.26 13.51 3.91
C PHE A 46 -17.40 13.54 5.18
N PHE A 47 -16.11 13.86 5.07
CA PHE A 47 -15.20 13.92 6.22
C PHE A 47 -15.47 15.13 7.12
N ALA A 48 -15.92 16.26 6.57
CA ALA A 48 -16.40 17.39 7.37
C ALA A 48 -17.61 17.00 8.24
N ALA A 49 -18.55 16.23 7.68
CA ALA A 49 -19.69 15.72 8.43
C ALA A 49 -19.26 14.78 9.57
N LEU A 50 -18.24 13.94 9.35
CA LEU A 50 -17.66 13.09 10.40
C LEU A 50 -16.93 13.93 11.47
N LYS A 51 -16.10 14.89 11.06
CA LYS A 51 -15.38 15.81 11.95
C LYS A 51 -16.31 16.52 12.93
N GLY A 52 -17.46 16.99 12.44
CA GLY A 52 -18.49 17.64 13.26
C GLY A 52 -19.11 16.75 14.34
N HIS A 53 -18.90 15.42 14.29
CA HIS A 53 -19.38 14.45 15.28
C HIS A 53 -18.25 13.71 16.00
N SER A 54 -17.01 14.20 15.91
CA SER A 54 -15.81 13.56 16.49
C SER A 54 -15.94 13.29 17.99
N ALA A 55 -16.71 14.10 18.73
CA ALA A 55 -17.03 13.88 20.14
C ALA A 55 -17.75 12.55 20.42
N HIS A 56 -18.35 11.90 19.42
CA HIS A 56 -19.00 10.59 19.55
C HIS A 56 -18.06 9.43 19.21
N PHE A 57 -16.86 9.70 18.69
CA PHE A 57 -15.96 8.67 18.20
C PHE A 57 -14.93 8.28 19.26
N ARG A 58 -14.58 6.99 19.28
CA ARG A 58 -13.43 6.46 20.02
C ARG A 58 -12.17 6.53 19.16
N ALA A 59 -12.29 6.15 17.90
CA ALA A 59 -11.24 6.16 16.91
C ALA A 59 -11.83 6.17 15.50
N MET A 60 -11.06 6.68 14.53
CA MET A 60 -11.32 6.52 13.10
C MET A 60 -10.02 6.04 12.45
N PHE A 61 -10.10 4.96 11.68
CA PHE A 61 -8.98 4.38 10.95
C PHE A 61 -9.38 4.28 9.48
N VAL A 62 -8.51 4.76 8.60
CA VAL A 62 -8.74 4.77 7.16
C VAL A 62 -7.58 4.11 6.44
N THR A 63 -7.87 3.30 5.44
CA THR A 63 -6.89 2.65 4.56
C THR A 63 -7.16 3.01 3.11
N GLY A 64 -6.10 3.05 2.32
CA GLY A 64 -6.11 3.43 0.91
C GLY A 64 -4.73 3.23 0.31
N VAL A 65 -4.60 3.56 -0.97
CA VAL A 65 -3.37 3.37 -1.76
C VAL A 65 -2.53 4.64 -1.77
N SER A 66 -3.18 5.80 -1.92
CA SER A 66 -2.58 7.11 -2.09
C SER A 66 -3.17 8.10 -1.08
N PRO A 67 -2.35 8.70 -0.19
CA PRO A 67 -2.85 9.72 0.72
C PRO A 67 -3.34 10.96 -0.04
N ILE A 68 -4.60 11.35 0.19
CA ILE A 68 -5.17 12.54 -0.42
C ILE A 68 -4.57 13.80 0.25
N PRO A 69 -4.13 14.80 -0.52
CA PRO A 69 -3.53 16.02 0.02
C PRO A 69 -4.44 16.75 0.99
N ASN A 70 -3.89 17.02 2.17
CA ASN A 70 -4.49 17.90 3.15
C ASN A 70 -4.17 19.37 2.78
N THR A 71 -4.88 19.92 1.80
CA THR A 71 -4.74 21.34 1.44
C THR A 71 -5.74 22.20 2.21
N SER A 72 -5.40 23.47 2.41
CA SER A 72 -6.26 24.44 3.11
C SER A 72 -7.65 24.61 2.46
N ALA A 73 -7.79 24.25 1.18
CA ALA A 73 -9.05 24.26 0.45
C ALA A 73 -10.03 23.15 0.91
N TYR A 74 -9.55 22.05 1.49
CA TYR A 74 -10.36 20.88 1.88
C TYR A 74 -10.28 20.59 3.39
N SER A 75 -10.69 21.58 4.20
CA SER A 75 -10.60 21.54 5.67
C SER A 75 -11.37 20.39 6.35
N GLY A 76 -12.31 19.76 5.64
CA GLY A 76 -13.04 18.57 6.08
C GLY A 76 -12.13 17.34 6.21
N MET A 77 -11.10 17.25 5.36
CA MET A 77 -10.13 16.16 5.34
C MET A 77 -8.93 16.40 6.27
N ASN A 78 -8.82 17.60 6.88
CA ASN A 78 -7.81 17.91 7.89
C ASN A 78 -8.17 17.29 9.25
N ILE A 79 -8.27 15.96 9.29
CA ILE A 79 -8.54 15.14 10.48
C ILE A 79 -7.67 13.89 10.55
N PHE A 80 -6.90 13.59 9.50
CA PHE A 80 -6.07 12.39 9.44
C PHE A 80 -4.66 12.65 9.97
N ASN A 81 -4.16 11.68 10.71
CA ASN A 81 -2.73 11.55 10.99
C ASN A 81 -2.19 10.42 10.10
N ASN A 82 -1.34 10.74 9.13
CA ASN A 82 -0.78 9.74 8.24
C ASN A 82 0.30 8.93 8.97
N ILE A 83 -0.03 7.69 9.33
CA ILE A 83 0.89 6.79 10.03
C ILE A 83 1.63 5.83 9.10
N SER A 84 1.44 5.93 7.78
CA SER A 84 1.91 4.92 6.81
C SER A 84 3.43 4.72 6.83
N LEU A 85 4.19 5.77 7.18
CA LEU A 85 5.65 5.73 7.32
C LEU A 85 6.16 5.64 8.77
N GLN A 86 5.25 5.48 9.74
CA GLN A 86 5.58 5.55 11.16
C GLN A 86 5.93 4.15 11.71
N PRO A 87 6.86 4.05 12.68
CA PRO A 87 7.25 2.80 13.33
C PRO A 87 6.07 1.94 13.83
N GLN A 88 5.01 2.57 14.33
CA GLN A 88 3.81 1.88 14.80
C GLN A 88 3.03 1.12 13.72
N ALA A 89 3.25 1.42 12.43
CA ALA A 89 2.64 0.75 11.30
C ALA A 89 3.56 -0.30 10.65
N THR A 90 4.83 -0.40 11.06
CA THR A 90 5.88 -1.22 10.42
C THR A 90 5.45 -2.66 10.13
N THR A 91 4.67 -3.27 11.03
CA THR A 91 4.25 -4.67 10.93
C THR A 91 2.75 -4.85 10.75
N LEU A 92 1.98 -3.76 10.59
CA LEU A 92 0.53 -3.81 10.62
C LEU A 92 -0.08 -4.58 9.43
N LEU A 93 0.60 -4.58 8.28
CA LEU A 93 0.06 -5.07 7.00
C LEU A 93 0.81 -6.31 6.46
N GLY A 94 1.45 -7.08 7.33
CA GLY A 94 2.12 -8.31 6.94
C GLY A 94 2.47 -9.19 8.14
N TYR A 95 3.01 -10.36 7.86
CA TYR A 95 3.50 -11.25 8.92
C TYR A 95 5.00 -11.04 9.16
N THR A 96 5.44 -11.12 10.41
CA THR A 96 6.88 -11.22 10.70
C THR A 96 7.37 -12.67 10.57
N LYS A 97 8.69 -12.88 10.57
CA LYS A 97 9.26 -14.24 10.57
C LYS A 97 8.83 -15.02 11.81
N GLU A 98 8.74 -14.36 12.96
CA GLU A 98 8.32 -14.96 14.22
C GLU A 98 6.85 -15.40 14.16
N GLU A 99 5.97 -14.57 13.61
CA GLU A 99 4.56 -14.92 13.40
C GLU A 99 4.39 -16.05 12.38
N LEU A 100 5.20 -16.04 11.32
CA LEU A 100 5.23 -17.11 10.32
C LEU A 100 5.55 -18.46 10.99
N LEU A 101 6.60 -18.52 11.80
CA LEU A 101 7.00 -19.74 12.51
C LEU A 101 6.01 -20.16 13.59
N ALA A 102 5.42 -19.18 14.30
CA ALA A 102 4.49 -19.46 15.40
C ALA A 102 3.14 -20.00 14.92
N TYR A 103 2.61 -19.45 13.83
CA TYR A 103 1.23 -19.72 13.39
C TYR A 103 1.13 -20.63 12.17
N PHE A 104 2.20 -20.83 11.41
CA PHE A 104 2.17 -21.59 10.15
C PHE A 104 3.12 -22.79 10.13
N SER A 105 3.63 -23.23 11.28
CA SER A 105 4.58 -24.36 11.39
C SER A 105 4.08 -25.64 10.73
N GLU A 106 2.80 -25.99 10.87
CA GLU A 106 2.20 -27.16 10.21
C GLU A 106 2.23 -27.04 8.68
N HIS A 107 1.94 -25.85 8.13
CA HIS A 107 1.98 -25.61 6.69
C HIS A 107 3.41 -25.63 6.15
N ILE A 108 4.37 -25.14 6.93
CA ILE A 108 5.80 -25.20 6.62
C ILE A 108 6.26 -26.67 6.59
N ALA A 109 5.92 -27.48 7.59
CA ALA A 109 6.27 -28.89 7.63
C ALA A 109 5.69 -29.69 6.44
N GLN A 110 4.46 -29.36 6.01
CA GLN A 110 3.87 -29.93 4.80
C GLN A 110 4.66 -29.56 3.54
N LEU A 111 5.05 -28.29 3.39
CA LEU A 111 5.86 -27.84 2.26
C LEU A 111 7.25 -28.47 2.25
N VAL A 112 7.89 -28.66 3.41
CA VAL A 112 9.17 -29.38 3.54
C VAL A 112 9.05 -30.79 2.96
N ALA A 113 7.97 -31.51 3.29
CA ALA A 113 7.73 -32.85 2.77
C ALA A 113 7.49 -32.88 1.25
N ILE A 114 6.84 -31.85 0.70
CA ILE A 114 6.54 -31.72 -0.74
C ILE A 114 7.79 -31.33 -1.54
N GLU A 115 8.50 -30.29 -1.11
CA GLU A 115 9.69 -29.75 -1.77
C GLU A 115 10.93 -30.63 -1.54
N GLN A 116 10.90 -31.54 -0.56
CA GLN A 116 12.00 -32.45 -0.21
C GLN A 116 13.31 -31.71 0.10
N THR A 117 13.21 -30.58 0.78
CA THR A 117 14.33 -29.70 1.15
C THR A 117 14.33 -29.46 2.66
N PRO A 118 15.49 -29.20 3.30
CA PRO A 118 15.53 -28.78 4.69
C PRO A 118 14.63 -27.57 4.98
N GLU A 119 14.07 -27.51 6.19
CA GLU A 119 13.18 -26.40 6.59
C GLU A 119 13.84 -25.03 6.45
N GLU A 120 15.14 -24.93 6.76
CA GLU A 120 15.91 -23.70 6.63
C GLU A 120 15.97 -23.20 5.18
N GLU A 121 16.29 -24.09 4.23
CA GLU A 121 16.32 -23.78 2.79
C GLU A 121 14.92 -23.39 2.27
N LEU A 122 13.87 -24.06 2.74
CA LEU A 122 12.49 -23.69 2.41
C LEU A 122 12.16 -22.28 2.91
N LEU A 123 12.51 -21.95 4.16
CA LEU A 123 12.25 -20.63 4.74
C LEU A 123 13.02 -19.53 4.01
N GLU A 124 14.25 -19.78 3.58
CA GLU A 124 15.01 -18.86 2.71
C GLU A 124 14.29 -18.64 1.38
N LYS A 125 13.77 -19.70 0.77
CA LYS A 125 12.98 -19.62 -0.47
C LYS A 125 11.68 -18.83 -0.26
N ILE A 126 10.95 -19.05 0.83
CA ILE A 126 9.74 -18.28 1.19
C ILE A 126 10.09 -16.81 1.40
N GLN A 127 11.20 -16.52 2.08
CA GLN A 127 11.68 -15.17 2.31
C GLN A 127 12.02 -14.47 0.98
N LEU A 128 12.73 -15.15 0.08
CA LEU A 128 13.08 -14.62 -1.25
C LEU A 128 11.84 -14.28 -2.09
N TRP A 129 10.81 -15.14 -2.02
CA TRP A 129 9.61 -15.00 -2.84
C TRP A 129 8.60 -14.00 -2.27
N TYR A 130 8.38 -13.99 -0.96
CA TYR A 130 7.19 -13.38 -0.37
C TYR A 130 7.48 -12.39 0.76
N ASN A 131 8.73 -12.23 1.22
CA ASN A 131 9.13 -11.23 2.21
C ASN A 131 9.84 -10.05 1.59
N GLY A 132 9.59 -8.85 2.11
CA GLY A 132 10.38 -7.70 1.67
C GLY A 132 9.79 -6.33 1.92
N TYR A 133 8.48 -6.27 2.14
CA TYR A 133 7.80 -5.00 2.37
C TYR A 133 8.26 -4.36 3.67
N ARG A 134 8.61 -3.09 3.60
CA ARG A 134 9.08 -2.25 4.70
C ARG A 134 8.38 -0.91 4.58
N PHE A 135 7.77 -0.50 5.68
CA PHE A 135 6.89 0.67 5.71
C PHE A 135 7.44 1.80 6.57
N SER A 136 8.63 1.71 7.15
CA SER A 136 9.17 2.79 8.00
C SER A 136 10.70 2.86 7.94
N GLU A 137 11.27 3.81 8.67
CA GLU A 137 12.71 3.90 8.89
C GLU A 137 13.30 2.70 9.65
N GLU A 138 12.47 1.90 10.34
CA GLU A 138 12.93 0.68 11.01
C GLU A 138 13.34 -0.37 9.99
N ASP A 139 14.46 -1.06 10.25
CA ASP A 139 14.93 -2.16 9.39
C ASP A 139 14.18 -3.46 9.67
N LYS A 140 12.87 -3.42 9.44
CA LYS A 140 11.96 -4.54 9.63
C LYS A 140 11.09 -4.71 8.41
N LYS A 141 11.11 -5.95 7.90
CA LYS A 141 10.37 -6.38 6.71
C LYS A 141 9.28 -7.36 7.11
N VAL A 142 8.20 -7.38 6.34
CA VAL A 142 7.10 -8.31 6.51
C VAL A 142 6.83 -9.12 5.25
N TYR A 143 6.30 -10.31 5.47
CA TYR A 143 5.81 -11.20 4.43
C TYR A 143 4.43 -10.73 3.96
N ASN A 144 4.20 -10.83 2.65
CA ASN A 144 2.90 -10.53 2.06
C ASN A 144 1.87 -11.60 2.48
N PRO A 145 0.79 -11.24 3.21
CA PRO A 145 -0.21 -12.20 3.67
C PRO A 145 -0.94 -12.91 2.54
N PHE A 146 -1.20 -12.21 1.44
CA PHE A 146 -1.91 -12.75 0.29
C PHE A 146 -1.08 -13.83 -0.39
N SER A 147 0.18 -13.53 -0.73
CA SER A 147 1.03 -14.49 -1.43
C SER A 147 1.37 -15.71 -0.55
N LEU A 148 1.55 -15.51 0.77
CA LEU A 148 1.72 -16.62 1.71
C LEU A 148 0.48 -17.51 1.80
N HIS A 149 -0.71 -16.93 1.83
CA HIS A 149 -1.95 -17.69 1.87
C HIS A 149 -2.03 -18.66 0.68
N TYR A 150 -1.81 -18.17 -0.54
CA TYR A 150 -1.85 -19.01 -1.73
C TYR A 150 -0.68 -20.00 -1.83
N LEU A 151 0.52 -19.64 -1.36
CA LEU A 151 1.62 -20.59 -1.23
C LEU A 151 1.18 -21.80 -0.37
N PHE A 152 0.54 -21.54 0.77
CA PHE A 152 0.14 -22.60 1.69
C PHE A 152 -1.10 -23.37 1.23
N GLU A 153 -1.97 -22.77 0.41
CA GLU A 153 -3.12 -23.42 -0.21
C GLU A 153 -2.68 -24.32 -1.38
N ASP A 154 -1.98 -23.75 -2.35
CA ASP A 154 -1.58 -24.44 -3.59
C ASP A 154 -0.36 -25.34 -3.43
N LYS A 155 0.40 -25.14 -2.35
CA LYS A 155 1.69 -25.80 -2.08
C LYS A 155 2.71 -25.58 -3.19
N LYS A 156 2.71 -24.39 -3.79
CA LYS A 156 3.55 -24.07 -4.95
C LYS A 156 4.07 -22.64 -4.86
N PHE A 157 5.32 -22.45 -5.26
CA PHE A 157 5.87 -21.12 -5.50
C PHE A 157 5.37 -20.59 -6.84
N ALA A 158 4.65 -19.49 -6.81
CA ALA A 158 4.13 -18.82 -7.98
C ALA A 158 3.95 -17.31 -7.74
N ASN A 159 3.66 -16.60 -8.81
CA ASN A 159 3.28 -15.19 -8.78
C ASN A 159 1.76 -15.06 -8.56
N TYR A 160 1.39 -14.85 -7.30
CA TYR A 160 0.02 -14.72 -6.83
C TYR A 160 -0.48 -13.28 -6.93
N TRP A 161 0.40 -12.32 -6.66
CA TRP A 161 0.03 -10.91 -6.60
C TRP A 161 -0.35 -10.33 -7.98
N PHE A 162 0.38 -10.67 -9.06
CA PHE A 162 0.16 -10.09 -10.39
C PHE A 162 -1.24 -10.39 -10.95
N SER A 163 -1.77 -11.59 -10.68
CA SER A 163 -3.05 -12.06 -11.24
C SER A 163 -4.25 -11.22 -10.79
N VAL A 164 -4.11 -10.46 -9.71
CA VAL A 164 -5.23 -9.78 -9.03
C VAL A 164 -5.01 -8.28 -8.89
N ALA A 165 -3.76 -7.83 -8.78
CA ALA A 165 -3.48 -6.52 -8.19
C ALA A 165 -3.00 -5.44 -9.17
N THR A 166 -2.64 -5.74 -10.43
CA THR A 166 -2.11 -4.69 -11.32
C THR A 166 -3.16 -3.62 -11.60
N PRO A 167 -2.98 -2.38 -11.12
CA PRO A 167 -3.99 -1.35 -11.28
C PRO A 167 -4.12 -0.93 -12.74
N LYS A 168 -5.35 -0.78 -13.23
CA LYS A 168 -5.61 -0.28 -14.59
C LYS A 168 -4.96 1.08 -14.83
N PHE A 169 -4.92 1.94 -13.81
CA PHE A 169 -4.29 3.26 -13.91
C PHE A 169 -2.78 3.15 -14.17
N LEU A 170 -2.05 2.25 -13.51
CA LEU A 170 -0.60 2.11 -13.68
C LEU A 170 -0.26 1.66 -15.10
N ARG A 171 -1.02 0.68 -15.63
CA ARG A 171 -0.90 0.27 -17.04
C ARG A 171 -1.17 1.41 -18.01
N HIS A 172 -2.19 2.22 -17.75
CA HIS A 172 -2.48 3.38 -18.59
C HIS A 172 -1.34 4.39 -18.53
N PHE A 173 -0.86 4.71 -17.32
CA PHE A 173 0.25 5.64 -17.09
C PHE A 173 1.53 5.22 -17.82
N LEU A 174 1.94 3.95 -17.70
CA LEU A 174 3.11 3.38 -18.37
C LEU A 174 3.01 3.36 -19.90
N LYS A 175 1.81 3.53 -20.48
CA LYS A 175 1.61 3.61 -21.93
C LYS A 175 1.59 5.04 -22.45
N THR A 176 1.13 5.98 -21.64
CA THR A 176 0.88 7.36 -22.08
C THR A 176 2.01 8.33 -21.72
N HIS A 177 2.98 7.90 -20.92
CA HIS A 177 4.07 8.74 -20.44
C HIS A 177 5.43 8.14 -20.79
N THR A 178 6.38 9.00 -21.12
CA THR A 178 7.81 8.65 -21.16
C THR A 178 8.37 8.73 -19.74
N TYR A 179 9.06 7.69 -19.31
CA TYR A 179 9.67 7.62 -17.97
C TYR A 179 11.11 7.17 -18.08
N ASP A 180 11.94 7.71 -17.19
CA ASP A 180 13.32 7.30 -17.02
C ASP A 180 13.39 6.20 -15.96
N LEU A 181 13.63 4.96 -16.41
CA LEU A 181 13.82 3.83 -15.51
C LEU A 181 15.13 3.93 -14.72
N GLN A 182 16.12 4.69 -15.21
CA GLN A 182 17.39 4.88 -14.49
C GLN A 182 17.20 5.78 -13.27
N ALA A 183 16.23 6.71 -13.30
CA ALA A 183 15.91 7.54 -12.15
C ALA A 183 15.30 6.76 -10.97
N LEU A 184 14.83 5.53 -11.21
CA LEU A 184 14.41 4.61 -10.15
C LEU A 184 15.59 3.93 -9.46
N ASP A 185 16.73 3.81 -10.15
CA ASP A 185 17.92 3.13 -9.64
C ASP A 185 18.80 4.11 -8.85
N GLY A 186 18.92 3.89 -7.54
CA GLY A 186 19.73 4.74 -6.65
C GLY A 186 19.11 6.08 -6.23
N GLY A 187 17.82 6.32 -6.55
CA GLY A 187 17.08 7.50 -6.12
C GLY A 187 16.92 7.61 -4.60
N ALA A 188 16.93 8.85 -4.08
CA ALA A 188 16.63 9.17 -2.68
C ALA A 188 15.33 9.97 -2.59
N PHE A 189 14.39 9.51 -1.77
CA PHE A 189 13.02 10.02 -1.69
C PHE A 189 12.71 10.53 -0.29
N THR A 190 12.08 11.69 -0.17
CA THR A 190 11.58 12.18 1.13
C THR A 190 10.25 11.52 1.47
N ALA A 191 9.89 11.48 2.76
CA ALA A 191 8.57 11.01 3.21
C ALA A 191 7.42 11.68 2.44
N ASP A 192 7.50 13.00 2.24
CA ASP A 192 6.49 13.77 1.53
C ASP A 192 6.35 13.32 0.07
N SER A 193 7.48 13.04 -0.61
CA SER A 193 7.45 12.59 -2.01
C SER A 193 6.81 11.21 -2.19
N LEU A 194 6.90 10.34 -1.19
CA LEU A 194 6.29 9.01 -1.20
C LEU A 194 4.81 9.04 -0.81
N THR A 195 4.42 9.99 0.05
CA THR A 195 3.09 9.99 0.68
C THR A 195 2.15 11.06 0.19
N THR A 196 2.62 12.07 -0.56
CA THR A 196 1.76 13.16 -1.04
C THR A 196 1.51 13.02 -2.53
N LEU A 197 0.27 12.74 -2.91
CA LEU A 197 -0.16 12.84 -4.31
C LEU A 197 -0.26 14.33 -4.67
N SER A 198 0.35 14.83 -5.74
CA SER A 198 0.10 16.24 -6.13
C SER A 198 -1.34 16.41 -6.64
N LEU A 199 -2.03 17.48 -6.22
CA LEU A 199 -3.33 17.87 -6.79
C LEU A 199 -3.23 18.27 -8.27
N ASP A 200 -2.03 18.61 -8.75
CA ASP A 200 -1.70 18.61 -10.17
C ASP A 200 -1.55 17.15 -10.63
N ALA A 201 -2.67 16.42 -10.64
CA ALA A 201 -2.85 15.04 -11.05
C ALA A 201 -2.44 14.76 -12.52
N LEU A 202 -1.78 15.71 -13.17
CA LEU A 202 -1.36 15.71 -14.57
C LEU A 202 0.06 15.18 -14.79
N LYS A 203 0.87 14.99 -13.74
CA LYS A 203 2.22 14.39 -13.85
C LYS A 203 2.61 13.58 -12.59
N PRO A 204 1.87 12.51 -12.23
CA PRO A 204 2.32 11.65 -11.15
C PRO A 204 3.71 11.07 -11.50
N ARG A 205 4.61 11.02 -10.52
CA ARG A 205 5.93 10.44 -10.75
C ARG A 205 5.85 8.92 -10.72
N LEU A 206 6.60 8.25 -11.57
CA LEU A 206 6.55 6.79 -11.68
C LEU A 206 6.93 6.11 -10.36
N ASP A 207 7.97 6.59 -9.66
CA ASP A 207 8.41 6.08 -8.36
C ASP A 207 7.28 6.10 -7.31
N HIS A 208 6.52 7.20 -7.25
CA HIS A 208 5.39 7.35 -6.35
C HIS A 208 4.29 6.32 -6.66
N LEU A 209 3.95 6.16 -7.95
CA LEU A 209 2.93 5.19 -8.37
C LEU A 209 3.38 3.76 -8.08
N LEU A 210 4.63 3.41 -8.36
CA LEU A 210 5.18 2.08 -8.10
C LEU A 210 5.25 1.78 -6.60
N PHE A 211 5.63 2.75 -5.78
CA PHE A 211 5.61 2.61 -4.32
C PHE A 211 4.19 2.36 -3.79
N GLN A 212 3.23 3.21 -4.17
CA GLN A 212 1.85 3.11 -3.70
C GLN A 212 1.13 1.85 -4.19
N SER A 213 1.42 1.41 -5.42
CA SER A 213 0.88 0.16 -5.95
C SER A 213 1.64 -1.08 -5.50
N GLY A 214 2.64 -0.95 -4.61
CA GLY A 214 3.33 -2.09 -4.00
C GLY A 214 4.38 -2.78 -4.89
N TYR A 215 4.74 -2.18 -6.02
CA TYR A 215 5.85 -2.63 -6.87
C TYR A 215 7.22 -2.26 -6.29
N LEU A 216 7.29 -1.14 -5.58
CA LEU A 216 8.47 -0.71 -4.83
C LEU A 216 8.15 -0.61 -3.34
N THR A 217 9.16 -0.85 -2.52
CA THR A 217 9.12 -0.70 -1.06
C THR A 217 10.38 0.02 -0.59
N ILE A 218 10.40 0.46 0.67
CA ILE A 218 11.61 1.02 1.27
C ILE A 218 12.68 -0.08 1.34
N SER A 219 13.82 0.12 0.69
CA SER A 219 14.97 -0.77 0.78
C SER A 219 15.92 -0.35 1.90
N SER A 220 16.13 0.96 2.06
CA SER A 220 16.91 1.53 3.17
C SER A 220 16.47 2.95 3.52
N TYR A 221 16.87 3.39 4.71
CA TYR A 221 16.70 4.76 5.20
C TYR A 221 18.07 5.40 5.42
N ILE A 222 18.24 6.62 4.92
CA ILE A 222 19.45 7.43 5.00
C ILE A 222 19.20 8.54 6.03
N LYS A 223 19.77 8.37 7.21
CA LYS A 223 19.53 9.26 8.36
C LYS A 223 20.05 10.67 8.13
N GLU A 224 21.17 10.81 7.43
CA GLU A 224 21.86 12.10 7.20
C GLU A 224 21.01 13.07 6.39
N THR A 225 20.20 12.55 5.47
CA THR A 225 19.36 13.33 4.57
C THR A 225 17.87 13.15 4.84
N ASN A 226 17.50 12.37 5.85
CA ASN A 226 16.12 11.97 6.16
C ASN A 226 15.37 11.50 4.89
N SER A 227 15.99 10.55 4.17
CA SER A 227 15.49 10.07 2.89
C SER A 227 15.48 8.55 2.81
N TYR A 228 14.68 8.02 1.90
CA TYR A 228 14.46 6.60 1.68
C TYR A 228 15.02 6.21 0.32
N ARG A 229 15.53 4.99 0.22
CA ARG A 229 15.76 4.31 -1.05
C ARG A 229 14.64 3.31 -1.28
N LEU A 230 14.34 3.06 -2.55
CA LEU A 230 13.33 2.12 -2.96
C LEU A 230 13.95 0.95 -3.72
N ASP A 231 13.33 -0.23 -3.61
CA ASP A 231 13.63 -1.40 -4.44
C ASP A 231 12.39 -2.31 -4.48
N TYR A 232 12.42 -3.35 -5.30
CA TYR A 232 11.42 -4.41 -5.27
C TYR A 232 11.48 -5.13 -3.90
N PRO A 233 10.32 -5.45 -3.30
CA PRO A 233 10.30 -6.16 -2.03
C PRO A 233 10.92 -7.56 -2.16
N ASN A 234 10.57 -8.27 -3.23
CA ASN A 234 10.86 -9.70 -3.38
C ASN A 234 10.88 -10.13 -4.85
N HIS A 235 11.15 -11.42 -5.05
CA HIS A 235 11.21 -12.02 -6.38
C HIS A 235 9.87 -11.94 -7.13
N GLU A 236 8.75 -12.24 -6.46
CA GLU A 236 7.41 -12.22 -7.06
C GLU A 236 7.09 -10.86 -7.68
N ILE A 237 7.35 -9.79 -6.95
CA ILE A 237 7.02 -8.43 -7.39
C ILE A 237 7.98 -7.96 -8.50
N LYS A 238 9.26 -8.35 -8.43
CA LYS A 238 10.22 -8.07 -9.50
C LYS A 238 9.79 -8.72 -10.83
N GLU A 239 9.37 -9.98 -10.80
CA GLU A 239 8.83 -10.66 -11.99
C GLU A 239 7.53 -10.01 -12.47
N SER A 240 6.62 -9.69 -11.54
CA SER A 240 5.36 -9.00 -11.82
C SER A 240 5.59 -7.69 -12.58
N TYR A 241 6.59 -6.92 -12.18
CA TYR A 241 6.95 -5.67 -12.84
C TYR A 241 7.54 -5.89 -14.24
N ALA A 242 8.40 -6.90 -14.40
CA ALA A 242 8.95 -7.25 -15.71
C ALA A 242 7.84 -7.63 -16.71
N ILE A 243 6.87 -8.45 -16.27
CA ILE A 243 5.70 -8.81 -17.09
C ILE A 243 4.86 -7.58 -17.44
N LEU A 244 4.63 -6.69 -16.47
CA LEU A 244 3.92 -5.43 -16.70
C LEU A 244 4.59 -4.59 -17.78
N LEU A 245 5.90 -4.37 -17.69
CA LEU A 245 6.67 -3.60 -18.67
C LEU A 245 6.62 -4.24 -20.05
N MET A 246 6.76 -5.56 -20.16
CA MET A 246 6.65 -6.26 -21.44
C MET A 246 5.26 -6.07 -22.07
N ALA A 247 4.20 -6.16 -21.27
CA ALA A 247 2.83 -5.97 -21.76
C ALA A 247 2.51 -4.52 -22.18
N THR A 248 3.25 -3.54 -21.67
CA THR A 248 3.06 -2.12 -22.00
C THR A 248 3.96 -1.62 -23.12
N LEU A 249 5.19 -2.12 -23.25
CA LEU A 249 6.21 -1.59 -24.18
C LEU A 249 6.23 -2.27 -25.56
N TYR A 250 5.72 -3.49 -25.70
CA TYR A 250 5.76 -4.25 -26.96
C TYR A 250 4.42 -4.26 -27.74
N ARG A 251 3.67 -3.15 -27.72
CA ARG A 251 2.47 -2.97 -28.57
C ARG A 251 2.45 -1.62 -29.24
#